data_AF-A0A0F9RZD7-F1
#
_entry.id   AF-A0A0F9RZD7-F1
#
_cell.length_a   1.000
_cell.length_b   1.000
_cell.length_c   1.000
_cell.angle_alpha   90.00
_cell.angle_beta   90.00
_cell.angle_gamma   90.00
#
_symmetry.space_group_name_H-M   'P 1'
#
loop_
_entity.id
_entity.type
_entity.pdbx_description
1 polymer ?
#
loop_
_entity_poly.entity_id
_entity_poly.type
_entity_poly.pdbx_seq_one_letter_code
_entity_poly.pdbx_strand_id
1 'polypeptide(L)'
;MPRITTIHVTKAQEPPMADGESLNGFARRVSDAARTHLIKKMGLTKNFSLFVPDIFPGSVVVDLMKFSGEHGEPRVRKLMSMSFEGKDGGLTFGEPVEVQRRIQYAPIAKSAPSIWDR
;
A
#
# COMPACT_ATOMS: atom_id res chain seq x y z
N MET A 1 -27.25 5.67 -10.07
CA MET A 1 -26.07 5.84 -9.19
C MET A 1 -25.31 4.51 -9.13
N PRO A 2 -23.99 4.45 -9.38
CA PRO A 2 -23.24 3.21 -9.24
C PRO A 2 -23.22 2.79 -7.76
N ARG A 3 -23.56 1.52 -7.48
CA ARG A 3 -23.47 0.93 -6.13
C ARG A 3 -22.01 1.01 -5.66
N ILE A 4 -21.80 1.63 -4.50
CA ILE A 4 -20.49 1.68 -3.86
C ILE A 4 -20.29 0.33 -3.15
N THR A 5 -19.34 -0.47 -3.64
CA THR A 5 -18.90 -1.68 -2.96
C THR A 5 -17.90 -1.31 -1.88
N THR A 6 -18.29 -1.41 -0.61
CA THR A 6 -17.39 -1.30 0.54
C THR A 6 -16.61 -2.60 0.67
N ILE A 7 -15.29 -2.56 0.55
CA ILE A 7 -14.42 -3.71 0.71
C ILE A 7 -13.91 -3.72 2.15
N HIS A 8 -14.30 -4.72 2.94
CA HIS A 8 -13.73 -4.99 4.24
C HIS A 8 -12.50 -5.87 4.07
N VAL A 9 -11.32 -5.38 4.47
CA VAL A 9 -10.08 -6.16 4.36
C VAL A 9 -9.73 -6.73 5.73
N THR A 10 -9.83 -8.04 5.86
CA THR A 10 -9.35 -8.77 7.05
C THR A 10 -7.85 -8.97 6.91
N LYS A 11 -7.06 -8.75 7.97
CA LYS A 11 -5.62 -9.06 7.97
C LYS A 11 -5.44 -10.54 7.60
N ALA A 12 -4.50 -10.84 6.70
CA ALA A 12 -4.21 -12.21 6.29
C ALA A 12 -3.79 -13.00 7.53
N GLN A 13 -4.42 -14.15 7.79
CA GLN A 13 -4.00 -15.03 8.88
C GLN A 13 -2.61 -15.62 8.62
N GLU A 14 -2.28 -15.87 7.36
CA GLU A 14 -0.98 -16.42 6.93
C GLU A 14 -0.50 -15.68 5.66
N PRO A 15 0.28 -14.59 5.80
CA PRO A 15 0.96 -14.01 4.65
C PRO A 15 1.97 -15.03 4.08
N PRO A 16 2.28 -14.99 2.77
CA PRO A 16 3.25 -15.91 2.11
C PRO A 16 4.69 -15.55 2.51
N MET A 17 4.98 -15.74 3.80
CA MET A 17 6.27 -15.52 4.43
C MET A 17 7.20 -16.68 4.08
N ALA A 18 8.48 -16.37 3.92
CA ALA A 18 9.49 -17.42 3.87
C ALA A 18 9.64 -18.08 5.25
N ASP A 19 10.17 -19.31 5.29
CA ASP A 19 10.42 -20.01 6.56
C ASP A 19 11.31 -19.17 7.48
N GLY A 20 10.83 -18.93 8.71
CA GLY A 20 11.53 -18.11 9.70
C GLY A 20 11.50 -16.59 9.45
N GLU A 21 10.78 -16.11 8.43
CA GLU A 21 10.65 -14.67 8.15
C GLU A 21 9.75 -13.98 9.19
N SER A 22 10.20 -12.82 9.69
CA SER A 22 9.37 -11.98 10.55
C SER A 22 8.36 -11.17 9.72
N LEU A 23 7.24 -10.76 10.33
CA LEU A 23 6.26 -9.87 9.68
C LEU A 23 6.89 -8.59 9.13
N ASN A 24 7.86 -8.01 9.84
CA ASN A 24 8.61 -6.83 9.37
C ASN A 24 9.51 -7.17 8.18
N GLY A 25 10.15 -8.34 8.18
CA GLY A 25 10.93 -8.85 7.06
C GLY A 25 10.05 -9.01 5.82
N PHE A 26 8.88 -9.65 5.99
CA PHE A 26 7.89 -9.81 4.93
C PHE A 26 7.40 -8.47 4.37
N ALA A 27 7.01 -7.53 5.24
CA ALA A 27 6.54 -6.22 4.83
C ALA A 27 7.62 -5.45 4.05
N ARG A 28 8.88 -5.55 4.47
CA ARG A 28 10.01 -4.95 3.76
C ARG A 28 10.23 -5.60 2.40
N ARG A 29 10.21 -6.93 2.32
CA ARG A 29 10.34 -7.68 1.05
C ARG A 29 9.24 -7.32 0.06
N VAL A 30 7.98 -7.27 0.50
CA VAL A 30 6.85 -6.84 -0.33
C VAL A 30 7.02 -5.39 -0.79
N SER A 31 7.42 -4.49 0.10
CA SER A 31 7.63 -3.08 -0.22
C SER A 31 8.72 -2.88 -1.28
N ASP A 32 9.88 -3.51 -1.10
CA ASP A 32 11.00 -3.40 -2.03
C ASP A 32 10.68 -4.01 -3.41
N ALA A 33 9.99 -5.16 -3.42
CA ALA A 33 9.56 -5.81 -4.66
C ALA A 33 8.46 -5.00 -5.39
N ALA A 34 7.48 -4.45 -4.67
CA ALA A 34 6.44 -3.60 -5.22
C ALA A 34 7.01 -2.31 -5.84
N ARG A 35 7.98 -1.68 -5.16
CA ARG A 35 8.69 -0.50 -5.68
C ARG A 35 9.42 -0.84 -6.97
N THR A 36 10.16 -1.95 -6.98
CA THR A 36 10.91 -2.41 -8.16
C THR A 36 10.00 -2.67 -9.35
N HIS A 37 8.88 -3.37 -9.13
CA HIS A 37 7.88 -3.63 -10.16
C HIS A 37 7.29 -2.34 -10.72
N LEU A 38 6.86 -1.41 -9.85
CA LEU A 38 6.23 -0.16 -10.28
C LEU A 38 7.20 0.74 -11.06
N ILE A 39 8.46 0.84 -10.63
CA ILE A 39 9.52 1.58 -11.34
C ILE A 39 9.68 1.04 -12.75
N LYS A 40 9.83 -0.28 -12.89
CA LYS A 40 10.01 -0.95 -14.17
C LYS A 40 8.78 -0.76 -15.06
N LYS A 41 7.58 -0.95 -14.50
CA LYS A 41 6.33 -0.92 -15.26
C LYS A 41 5.97 0.46 -15.77
N MET A 42 6.23 1.50 -14.97
CA MET A 42 5.91 2.89 -15.32
C MET A 42 7.07 3.65 -15.98
N GLY A 43 8.25 3.02 -16.14
CA GLY A 43 9.41 3.67 -16.73
C GLY A 43 9.91 4.88 -15.92
N LEU A 44 9.86 4.79 -14.59
CA LEU A 44 10.24 5.90 -13.71
C LEU A 44 11.77 6.00 -13.61
N THR A 45 12.35 7.13 -14.04
CA THR A 45 13.81 7.27 -14.12
C THR A 45 14.41 8.29 -13.15
N LYS A 46 13.72 9.40 -12.85
CA LYS A 46 14.22 10.46 -11.96
C LYS A 46 13.09 11.19 -11.23
N ASN A 47 13.44 11.84 -10.11
CA ASN A 47 12.60 12.78 -9.36
C ASN A 47 11.25 12.20 -8.91
N PHE A 48 11.27 11.02 -8.29
CA PHE A 48 10.08 10.43 -7.69
C PHE A 48 10.39 9.84 -6.32
N SER A 49 9.35 9.69 -5.51
CA SER A 49 9.35 8.91 -4.27
C SER A 49 8.22 7.89 -4.35
N LEU A 50 8.50 6.69 -3.87
CA LEU A 50 7.54 5.60 -3.73
C LEU A 50 7.49 5.21 -2.27
N PHE A 51 6.31 5.33 -1.67
CA PHE A 51 6.03 4.87 -0.32
C PHE A 51 4.96 3.78 -0.36
N VAL A 52 5.09 2.76 0.48
CA VAL A 52 4.11 1.66 0.55
C VAL A 52 3.32 1.81 1.85
N PRO A 53 2.22 2.59 1.85
CA PRO A 53 1.48 2.88 3.06
C PRO A 53 0.73 1.66 3.61
N ASP A 54 0.24 0.78 2.73
CA ASP A 54 -0.70 -0.27 3.11
C ASP A 54 -0.38 -1.58 2.36
N ILE A 55 -0.24 -2.68 3.10
CA ILE A 55 -0.10 -4.05 2.58
C ILE A 55 -1.30 -4.85 3.06
N PHE A 56 -2.02 -5.46 2.13
CA PHE A 56 -3.23 -6.26 2.34
C PHE A 56 -2.99 -7.72 1.91
N PRO A 57 -3.89 -8.65 2.27
CA PRO A 57 -3.87 -9.99 1.68
C PRO A 57 -3.97 -9.90 0.15
N GLY A 58 -2.92 -10.32 -0.54
CA GLY A 58 -2.89 -10.39 -2.01
C GLY A 58 -2.86 -9.05 -2.73
N SER A 59 -2.70 -7.91 -2.04
CA SER A 59 -2.56 -6.61 -2.70
C SER A 59 -1.77 -5.60 -1.88
N VAL A 60 -1.16 -4.64 -2.57
CA VAL A 60 -0.39 -3.56 -1.98
C VAL A 60 -0.84 -2.23 -2.57
N VAL A 61 -0.83 -1.18 -1.76
CA VAL A 61 -1.02 0.19 -2.21
C VAL A 61 0.31 0.92 -2.13
N VAL A 62 0.67 1.61 -3.21
CA VAL A 62 1.89 2.39 -3.33
C VAL A 62 1.53 3.84 -3.62
N ASP A 63 2.04 4.75 -2.79
CA ASP A 63 1.98 6.19 -2.96
C ASP A 63 3.15 6.65 -3.82
N LEU A 64 2.85 7.03 -5.06
CA LEU A 64 3.78 7.58 -6.03
C LEU A 64 3.70 9.10 -6.01
N MET A 65 4.80 9.73 -5.62
CA MET A 65 5.01 11.17 -5.71
C MET A 65 6.06 11.46 -6.77
N LYS A 66 5.69 12.24 -7.79
CA LYS A 66 6.62 12.77 -8.79
C LYS A 66 6.88 14.24 -8.50
N PHE A 67 8.15 14.57 -8.30
CA PHE A 67 8.61 15.92 -8.02
C PHE A 67 8.87 16.68 -9.33
N SER A 68 8.63 17.99 -9.34
CA SER A 68 9.05 18.86 -10.43
C SER A 68 9.58 20.19 -9.91
N GLY A 69 10.58 20.76 -10.59
CA GLY A 69 11.16 22.06 -10.24
C GLY A 69 12.42 21.97 -9.37
N GLU A 70 13.09 23.11 -9.18
CA GLU A 70 14.32 23.25 -8.39
C GLU A 70 14.13 23.02 -6.88
N HIS A 71 12.91 23.16 -6.36
CA HIS A 71 12.62 23.09 -4.91
C HIS A 71 12.01 21.77 -4.45
N GLY A 72 11.91 20.75 -5.32
CA GLY A 72 11.50 19.41 -4.91
C GLY A 72 10.03 19.26 -4.49
N GLU A 73 9.14 20.15 -4.94
CA GLU A 73 7.71 20.03 -4.64
C GLU A 73 7.05 18.87 -5.41
N PRO A 74 6.17 18.07 -4.75
CA PRO A 74 5.47 16.97 -5.42
C PRO A 74 4.38 17.53 -6.35
N ARG A 75 4.62 17.47 -7.65
CA ARG A 75 3.70 17.96 -8.69
C ARG A 75 2.54 17.00 -8.93
N VAL A 76 2.80 15.71 -8.79
CA VAL A 76 1.82 14.66 -9.03
C VAL A 76 1.93 13.63 -7.93
N ARG A 77 0.83 13.40 -7.22
CA ARG A 77 0.69 12.32 -6.24
C ARG A 77 -0.40 11.37 -6.70
N LYS A 78 -0.10 10.07 -6.75
CA LYS A 78 -1.03 9.01 -7.15
C LYS A 78 -0.92 7.84 -6.20
N LEU A 79 -2.04 7.19 -5.92
CA LEU A 79 -2.04 5.90 -5.22
C LEU A 79 -2.27 4.81 -6.26
N MET A 80 -1.37 3.85 -6.28
CA MET A 80 -1.40 2.72 -7.20
C MET A 80 -1.64 1.45 -6.39
N SER A 81 -2.72 0.73 -6.67
CA SER A 81 -2.95 -0.60 -6.12
C SER A 81 -2.42 -1.65 -7.10
N MET A 82 -1.77 -2.68 -6.56
CA MET A 82 -1.30 -3.84 -7.32
C MET A 82 -1.69 -5.09 -6.55
N SER A 83 -2.27 -6.07 -7.24
CA SER A 83 -2.34 -7.42 -6.69
C SER A 83 -0.93 -8.01 -6.62
N PHE A 84 -0.70 -8.90 -5.66
CA PHE A 84 0.52 -9.69 -5.61
C PHE A 84 0.23 -11.12 -5.18
N GLU A 85 1.01 -12.05 -5.72
CA GLU A 85 1.02 -13.45 -5.32
C GLU A 85 2.42 -13.84 -4.86
N GLY A 86 2.49 -14.62 -3.79
CA GLY A 86 3.73 -15.19 -3.28
C GLY A 86 3.82 -16.66 -3.63
N LYS A 87 4.93 -17.09 -4.24
CA LYS A 87 5.23 -18.51 -4.47
C LYS A 87 6.73 -18.75 -4.28
N ASP A 88 7.08 -19.75 -3.48
CA ASP A 88 8.46 -20.21 -3.26
C ASP A 88 9.45 -19.06 -2.90
N GLY A 89 9.02 -18.12 -2.06
CA GLY A 89 9.81 -16.94 -1.66
C GLY A 89 9.85 -15.79 -2.69
N GLY A 90 9.38 -16.03 -3.90
CA GLY A 90 9.20 -15.01 -4.95
C GLY A 90 7.88 -14.25 -4.81
N LEU A 91 7.85 -13.01 -5.29
CA LEU A 91 6.65 -12.17 -5.38
C LEU A 91 6.41 -11.78 -6.84
N THR A 92 5.21 -12.03 -7.34
CA THR A 92 4.74 -11.57 -8.65
C THR A 92 3.65 -10.53 -8.46
N PHE A 93 3.71 -9.44 -9.22
CA PHE A 93 2.77 -8.32 -9.11
C PHE A 93 1.94 -8.19 -10.39
N GLY A 94 0.66 -7.87 -10.21
CA GLY A 94 -0.26 -7.56 -11.30
C GLY A 94 -0.03 -6.16 -11.90
N GLU A 95 -0.94 -5.78 -12.80
CA GLU A 95 -0.97 -4.44 -13.38
C GLU A 95 -1.32 -3.38 -12.32
N PRO A 96 -0.60 -2.25 -12.26
CA PRO A 96 -0.91 -1.18 -11.33
C PRO A 96 -2.18 -0.43 -11.76
N VAL A 97 -3.14 -0.33 -10.85
CA VAL A 97 -4.40 0.40 -11.04
C VAL A 97 -4.40 1.62 -10.14
N GLU A 98 -4.70 2.79 -10.70
CA GLU A 98 -4.84 4.01 -9.91
C GLU A 98 -6.08 3.91 -9.00
N VAL A 99 -5.89 4.18 -7.71
CA VAL A 99 -6.94 4.13 -6.69
C VAL A 99 -7.01 5.45 -5.92
N GLN A 100 -8.13 5.69 -5.26
CA GLN A 100 -8.30 6.83 -4.35
C GLN A 100 -8.36 6.33 -2.91
N ARG A 101 -7.66 7.00 -1.99
CA ARG A 101 -7.79 6.69 -0.56
C ARG A 101 -9.17 7.14 -0.09
N ARG A 102 -10.03 6.19 0.25
CA ARG A 102 -11.29 6.47 0.94
C ARG A 102 -11.13 6.09 2.41
N ILE A 103 -10.79 7.07 3.24
CA ILE A 103 -10.85 6.91 4.70
C ILE A 103 -12.28 7.25 5.11
N GLN A 104 -13.01 6.26 5.61
CA GLN A 104 -14.28 6.47 6.30
C GLN A 104 -14.04 6.29 7.79
N TYR A 105 -14.27 7.35 8.57
CA TYR A 105 -14.29 7.25 10.01
C TYR A 105 -15.66 6.75 10.43
N ALA A 106 -15.72 5.50 10.93
CA ALA A 106 -16.91 5.06 11.62
C ALA A 106 -17.01 5.85 12.93
N PRO A 107 -18.14 6.53 13.22
CA PRO A 107 -18.32 7.14 14.52
C PRO A 107 -18.23 6.02 15.57
N ILE A 108 -17.30 6.17 16.51
CA ILE A 108 -17.25 5.29 17.69
C ILE A 108 -18.59 5.50 18.40
N ALA A 109 -19.40 4.45 18.49
CA ALA A 109 -20.60 4.46 19.32
C ALA A 109 -20.15 4.84 20.75
N LYS A 110 -20.49 6.07 21.17
CA LYS A 110 -20.26 6.68 22.49
C LYS A 110 -19.05 6.09 23.24
N SER A 111 -17.92 6.75 23.07
CA SER A 111 -16.66 6.52 23.79
C SER A 111 -16.85 6.12 25.26
N ALA A 112 -16.24 5.01 25.66
CA ALA A 112 -15.84 4.81 27.06
C ALA A 112 -14.92 5.98 27.48
N PRO A 113 -14.88 6.36 28.77
CA PRO A 113 -14.08 7.49 29.25
C PRO A 113 -12.63 7.40 28.78
N SER A 114 -12.06 8.51 28.32
CA SER A 114 -10.67 8.56 27.90
C SER A 114 -9.76 8.26 29.09
N ILE A 115 -8.62 7.60 28.83
CA ILE A 115 -7.56 7.47 29.83
C ILE A 115 -6.98 8.84 30.25
N TRP A 116 -7.24 9.88 29.47
CA TRP A 116 -6.85 11.27 29.74
C TRP A 116 -7.89 12.04 30.57
N ASP A 117 -9.07 11.48 30.79
CA ASP A 117 -10.12 12.06 31.64
C ASP A 117 -9.95 11.63 33.12
N ARG A 118 -8.77 11.15 33.51
CA ARG A 118 -8.42 10.71 34.87
C ARG A 118 -7.50 11.69 35.57
#